data_AF-A0ABD1C8K1-F1
#
_entry.id   AF-A0ABD1C8K1-F1
#
_cell.length_a   1.000
_cell.length_b   1.000
_cell.length_c   1.000
_cell.angle_alpha   90.00
_cell.angle_beta   90.00
_cell.angle_gamma   90.00
#
_symmetry.space_group_name_H-M   'P 1'
#
loop_
_entity.id
_entity.type
_entity.pdbx_description
1 polymer ?
#
loop_
_entity_poly.entity_id
_entity_poly.type
_entity_poly.pdbx_seq_one_letter_code
_entity_poly.pdbx_strand_id
1 'polypeptide(L)'
;MCDASDYAVGAVFGQKKDKKLHVIYYASRTLDDAQVKYATTEKELLAIVFAFEKFRSYLVGSKVIVHTDHATLRHLIAKKDAKPRMLRWILLLQEFDLEIKDKKRIEPPL
;
A
#
# COMPACT_ATOMS: atom_id res chain seq x y z
N MET A 1 -3.49 4.24 -4.43
CA MET A 1 -4.37 3.10 -4.09
C MET A 1 -3.53 1.85 -4.16
N CYS A 2 -3.72 0.90 -3.25
CA CYS A 2 -3.01 -0.39 -3.25
C CYS A 2 -4.05 -1.50 -3.06
N ASP A 3 -3.81 -2.63 -3.71
CA ASP A 3 -4.67 -3.82 -3.65
C ASP A 3 -3.80 -5.08 -3.80
N ALA A 4 -4.18 -6.16 -3.13
CA ALA A 4 -3.51 -7.44 -3.23
C ALA A 4 -4.49 -8.54 -3.63
N SER A 5 -4.05 -9.38 -4.56
CA SER A 5 -4.74 -10.61 -4.93
C SER A 5 -3.95 -11.82 -4.46
N ASP A 6 -4.46 -13.02 -4.73
CA ASP A 6 -3.77 -14.24 -4.34
C ASP A 6 -2.41 -14.43 -5.02
N TYR A 7 -2.23 -13.83 -6.19
CA TYR A 7 -1.07 -14.07 -7.07
C TYR A 7 -0.28 -12.81 -7.43
N ALA A 8 -0.82 -11.62 -7.19
CA ALA A 8 -0.20 -10.37 -7.59
C ALA A 8 -0.59 -9.22 -6.65
N VAL A 9 0.28 -8.23 -6.55
CA VAL A 9 0.02 -6.95 -5.90
C VAL A 9 -0.07 -5.83 -6.93
N GLY A 10 -0.96 -4.88 -6.68
CA GLY A 10 -1.21 -3.74 -7.54
C GLY A 10 -1.16 -2.42 -6.76
N ALA A 11 -0.68 -1.38 -7.44
CA ALA A 11 -0.63 -0.03 -6.92
C ALA A 11 -0.95 0.98 -8.03
N VAL A 12 -1.74 1.98 -7.69
CA VAL A 12 -2.05 3.13 -8.54
C VAL A 12 -1.55 4.38 -7.84
N PHE A 13 -0.61 5.06 -8.48
CA PHE A 13 -0.08 6.33 -8.04
C PHE A 13 -0.73 7.46 -8.82
N GLY A 14 -1.23 8.46 -8.09
CA GLY A 14 -1.92 9.58 -8.68
C GLY A 14 -1.92 10.78 -7.74
N GLN A 15 -2.14 11.95 -8.31
CA GLN A 15 -2.24 13.21 -7.58
C GLN A 15 -3.66 13.73 -7.66
N LYS A 16 -4.13 14.33 -6.56
CA LYS A 16 -5.43 15.01 -6.54
C LYS A 16 -5.25 16.44 -7.03
N LYS A 17 -5.88 16.79 -8.16
CA LYS A 17 -5.94 18.15 -8.70
C LYS A 17 -7.41 18.51 -8.93
N ASP A 18 -7.84 19.69 -8.50
CA ASP A 18 -9.23 20.16 -8.66
C ASP A 18 -10.29 19.17 -8.16
N LYS A 19 -10.01 18.53 -7.01
CA LYS A 19 -10.81 17.46 -6.37
C LYS A 19 -10.93 16.16 -7.16
N LYS A 20 -10.36 16.06 -8.37
CA LYS A 20 -10.29 14.84 -9.16
C LYS A 20 -8.95 14.14 -8.96
N LEU A 21 -8.98 12.80 -8.99
CA LEU A 21 -7.77 12.00 -8.94
C LEU A 21 -7.21 11.88 -10.36
N HIS A 22 -6.01 12.38 -10.60
CA HIS A 22 -5.29 12.17 -11.84
C HIS A 22 -4.27 11.06 -11.62
N VAL A 23 -4.47 9.95 -12.31
CA VAL A 23 -3.53 8.83 -12.25
C VAL A 23 -2.27 9.19 -13.02
N ILE A 24 -1.12 8.99 -12.39
CA ILE A 24 0.20 9.24 -12.96
C ILE A 24 0.80 7.90 -13.42
N TYR A 25 0.61 6.84 -12.63
CA TYR A 25 1.23 5.55 -12.91
C TYR A 25 0.45 4.37 -12.34
N TYR A 26 0.42 3.26 -13.09
CA TYR A 26 -0.05 1.95 -12.64
C TYR A 26 1.13 1.01 -12.49
N ALA A 27 1.28 0.39 -11.33
CA ALA A 27 2.31 -0.59 -11.06
C ALA A 27 1.67 -1.89 -10.56
N SER A 28 2.16 -3.02 -11.04
CA SER A 28 1.80 -4.33 -10.51
C SER A 28 3.02 -5.24 -10.49
N ARG A 29 2.97 -6.25 -9.64
CA ARG A 29 3.99 -7.29 -9.54
C ARG A 29 3.36 -8.62 -9.17
N THR A 30 3.74 -9.67 -9.88
CA THR A 30 3.39 -11.05 -9.52
C THR A 30 4.15 -11.48 -8.27
N LEU A 31 3.46 -12.21 -7.39
CA LEU A 31 4.04 -12.75 -6.17
C LEU A 31 4.90 -13.98 -6.49
N ASP A 32 5.97 -14.16 -5.73
CA ASP A 32 6.77 -15.40 -5.77
C ASP A 32 6.10 -16.55 -4.99
N ASP A 33 6.60 -17.78 -5.12
CA ASP A 33 6.03 -18.98 -4.48
C ASP A 33 5.93 -18.88 -2.95
N ALA A 34 6.79 -18.08 -2.31
CA ALA A 34 6.73 -17.85 -0.88
C ALA A 34 5.63 -16.82 -0.56
N GLN A 35 5.57 -15.73 -1.32
CA GLN A 35 4.62 -14.63 -1.16
C GLN A 35 3.18 -15.04 -1.44
N VAL A 36 2.95 -15.94 -2.40
CA VAL A 36 1.61 -16.51 -2.67
C VAL A 36 1.03 -17.19 -1.43
N LYS A 37 1.88 -17.74 -0.56
CA LYS A 37 1.47 -18.44 0.68
C LYS A 37 1.27 -17.50 1.88
N TYR A 38 1.49 -16.20 1.72
CA TYR A 38 1.32 -15.24 2.81
C TYR A 38 -0.15 -15.08 3.17
N ALA A 39 -0.42 -14.68 4.43
CA ALA A 39 -1.78 -14.33 4.82
C ALA A 39 -2.24 -13.07 4.05
N THR A 40 -3.54 -12.89 3.88
CA THR A 40 -4.11 -11.73 3.17
C THR A 40 -3.56 -10.42 3.70
N THR A 41 -3.51 -10.24 5.03
CA THR A 41 -2.94 -9.04 5.66
C THR A 41 -1.46 -8.80 5.32
N GLU A 42 -0.68 -9.87 5.18
CA GLU A 42 0.73 -9.77 4.77
C GLU A 42 0.86 -9.38 3.29
N LYS A 43 -0.02 -9.91 2.42
CA LYS A 43 -0.07 -9.54 1.00
C LYS A 43 -0.49 -8.07 0.80
N GLU A 44 -1.47 -7.62 1.56
CA GLU A 44 -1.92 -6.22 1.58
C GLU A 44 -0.80 -5.27 2.03
N LEU A 45 -0.10 -5.59 3.12
CA LEU A 45 1.05 -4.80 3.56
C LEU A 45 2.16 -4.81 2.50
N LEU A 46 2.41 -5.95 1.86
CA LEU A 46 3.36 -6.08 0.77
C LEU A 46 2.99 -5.20 -0.43
N ALA A 47 1.71 -5.04 -0.75
CA ALA A 47 1.26 -4.13 -1.81
C ALA A 47 1.63 -2.68 -1.50
N ILE A 48 1.48 -2.25 -0.24
CA ILE A 48 1.90 -0.92 0.21
C ILE A 48 3.42 -0.78 0.09
N VAL A 49 4.18 -1.73 0.63
CA VAL A 49 5.66 -1.70 0.55
C VAL A 49 6.12 -1.62 -0.90
N PHE A 50 5.54 -2.45 -1.78
CA PHE A 50 5.84 -2.44 -3.21
C PHE A 50 5.57 -1.07 -3.84
N ALA A 51 4.45 -0.43 -3.52
CA ALA A 51 4.14 0.91 -4.00
C ALA A 51 5.19 1.93 -3.52
N PHE A 52 5.53 1.92 -2.24
CA PHE A 52 6.48 2.88 -1.66
C PHE A 52 7.90 2.69 -2.18
N GLU A 53 8.36 1.46 -2.37
CA GLU A 53 9.65 1.19 -3.01
C GLU A 53 9.64 1.67 -4.47
N LYS A 54 8.57 1.41 -5.22
CA LYS A 54 8.46 1.78 -6.63
C LYS A 54 8.42 3.29 -6.84
N PHE A 55 7.72 4.02 -5.98
CA PHE A 55 7.50 5.46 -6.09
C PHE A 55 8.38 6.28 -5.14
N ARG A 56 9.37 5.69 -4.49
CA ARG A 56 10.19 6.32 -3.43
C ARG A 56 10.64 7.74 -3.79
N SER A 57 11.18 7.94 -4.98
CA SER A 57 11.65 9.25 -5.47
C SER A 57 10.58 10.35 -5.49
N TYR A 58 9.30 9.97 -5.62
CA TYR A 58 8.17 10.90 -5.61
C TYR A 58 7.56 11.08 -4.22
N LEU A 59 7.74 10.12 -3.32
CA LEU A 59 7.08 10.10 -2.02
C LEU A 59 7.94 10.70 -0.89
N VAL A 60 9.27 10.62 -1.01
CA VAL A 60 10.17 11.16 0.01
C VAL A 60 9.94 12.66 0.20
N GLY A 61 9.74 13.08 1.45
CA GLY A 61 9.50 14.48 1.81
C GLY A 61 8.09 15.01 1.54
N SER A 62 7.18 14.18 1.05
CA SER A 62 5.78 14.55 0.81
C SER A 62 4.83 13.73 1.68
N LYS A 63 3.70 14.32 2.07
CA LYS A 63 2.63 13.59 2.75
C LYS A 63 1.85 12.73 1.74
N VAL A 64 1.77 11.43 2.01
CA VAL A 64 1.17 10.44 1.11
C VAL A 64 -0.05 9.81 1.76
N ILE A 65 -1.16 9.77 1.02
CA ILE A 65 -2.38 9.09 1.48
C ILE A 65 -2.50 7.74 0.76
N VAL A 66 -2.46 6.67 1.54
CA VAL A 66 -2.63 5.30 1.05
C VAL A 66 -4.08 4.90 1.19
N HIS A 67 -4.70 4.60 0.06
CA HIS A 67 -6.05 4.06 0.01
C HIS A 67 -5.99 2.53 -0.15
N THR A 68 -6.48 1.80 0.84
CA THR A 68 -6.61 0.33 0.88
C THR A 68 -8.03 -0.01 1.32
N ASP A 69 -8.59 -1.12 0.86
CA ASP A 69 -9.89 -1.63 1.31
C ASP A 69 -9.79 -2.46 2.61
N HIS A 70 -8.57 -2.68 3.11
CA HIS A 70 -8.30 -3.54 4.23
C HIS A 70 -8.06 -2.77 5.53
N ALA A 71 -9.15 -2.48 6.26
CA ALA A 71 -9.12 -1.67 7.49
C ALA A 71 -8.19 -2.20 8.60
N THR A 72 -7.88 -3.50 8.61
CA THR A 72 -6.95 -4.07 9.61
C THR A 72 -5.51 -3.56 9.45
N LEU A 73 -5.11 -3.09 8.26
CA LEU A 73 -3.78 -2.52 8.03
C LEU A 73 -3.53 -1.24 8.82
N ARG A 74 -4.58 -0.44 9.05
CA ARG A 74 -4.48 0.77 9.88
C ARG A 74 -4.01 0.45 11.30
N HIS A 75 -4.51 -0.66 11.85
CA HIS A 75 -4.13 -1.13 13.18
C HIS A 75 -2.78 -1.86 13.18
N LEU A 76 -2.42 -2.49 12.06
CA LEU A 76 -1.17 -3.25 11.93
C LEU A 76 0.07 -2.36 12.06
N ILE A 77 0.07 -1.18 11.43
CA ILE A 77 1.20 -0.22 11.54
C ILE A 77 1.36 0.31 12.98
N ALA A 78 0.25 0.40 13.73
CA ALA A 78 0.28 0.86 15.11
C ALA A 78 0.70 -0.23 16.13
N LYS A 79 0.55 -1.52 15.79
CA LYS A 79 0.88 -2.64 16.68
C LYS A 79 2.36 -3.03 16.57
N LYS A 80 3.00 -3.20 17.72
CA LYS A 80 4.39 -3.67 17.83
C LYS A 80 4.53 -5.20 17.81
N ASP A 81 3.43 -5.94 17.93
CA ASP A 81 3.40 -7.41 17.87
C ASP A 81 3.08 -7.90 16.46
N ALA A 82 4.04 -7.73 15.57
CA ALA A 82 3.97 -8.24 14.20
C ALA A 82 5.10 -9.24 13.97
N LYS A 83 4.91 -10.18 13.03
CA LYS A 83 5.98 -11.11 12.63
C LYS A 83 7.24 -10.32 12.21
N PRO A 84 8.46 -10.85 12.39
CA PRO A 84 9.70 -10.13 12.08
C PRO A 84 9.77 -9.53 10.66
N ARG A 85 9.20 -10.23 9.67
CA ARG A 85 9.10 -9.73 8.29
C ARG A 85 8.23 -8.48 8.17
N MET A 86 7.05 -8.48 8.80
CA MET A 86 6.15 -7.33 8.79
C MET A 86 6.75 -6.16 9.56
N LEU A 87 7.46 -6.41 10.67
CA LEU A 87 8.18 -5.37 11.39
C LEU A 87 9.21 -4.67 10.50
N ARG A 88 9.98 -5.42 9.70
CA ARG A 88 10.92 -4.84 8.73
C ARG A 88 10.24 -3.94 7.71
N TRP A 89 9.06 -4.34 7.23
CA TRP A 89 8.26 -3.53 6.32
C TRP A 89 7.69 -2.28 6.99
N ILE A 90 7.20 -2.39 8.21
CA ILE A 90 6.71 -1.25 9.00
C ILE A 90 7.84 -0.24 9.22
N LEU A 91 9.04 -0.70 9.56
CA LEU A 91 10.22 0.17 9.72
C LEU A 91 10.58 0.91 8.42
N LEU A 92 10.49 0.24 7.26
CA LEU A 92 10.72 0.89 5.96
C LEU A 92 9.66 1.98 5.71
N LEU A 93 8.40 1.69 6.03
CA LEU A 93 7.31 2.64 5.86
C LEU A 93 7.42 3.85 6.81
N GLN A 94 8.07 3.72 7.97
CA GLN A 94 8.31 4.84 8.89
C GLN A 94 9.19 5.96 8.31
N GLU A 95 9.94 5.71 7.23
CA GLU A 95 10.69 6.76 6.52
C GLU A 95 9.76 7.81 5.88
N PHE A 96 8.49 7.47 5.64
CA PHE A 96 7.54 8.30 4.90
C PHE A 96 6.45 8.86 5.80
N ASP A 97 5.99 10.09 5.50
CA ASP A 97 4.78 10.66 6.09
C ASP A 97 3.54 10.06 5.41
N LEU A 98 3.15 8.86 5.87
CA LEU A 98 2.02 8.10 5.31
C LEU A 98 0.78 8.18 6.19
N GLU A 99 -0.38 8.33 5.55
CA GLU A 99 -1.69 8.27 6.17
C GLU A 99 -2.52 7.17 5.49
N ILE A 100 -2.90 6.13 6.23
CA ILE A 100 -3.79 5.07 5.72
C ILE A 100 -5.25 5.52 5.82
N LYS A 101 -5.96 5.49 4.70
CA LYS A 101 -7.40 5.70 4.62
C LYS A 101 -8.09 4.49 4.03
N ASP A 102 -9.18 4.08 4.66
CA ASP A 102 -10.05 3.05 4.13
C ASP A 102 -10.72 3.54 2.85
N LYS A 103 -10.57 2.75 1.79
CA LYS A 103 -11.36 2.92 0.58
C LYS A 103 -12.71 2.27 0.84
N LYS A 104 -13.78 3.07 0.95
CA LYS A 104 -15.14 2.52 0.81
C LYS A 104 -15.23 1.88 -0.56
N ARG A 105 -15.70 0.62 -0.64
CA ARG A 105 -15.85 -0.18 -1.86
C ARG A 105 -16.79 0.43 -2.92
N ILE A 106 -17.28 1.64 -2.71
CA ILE A 106 -18.25 2.36 -3.53
C ILE A 106 -17.56 3.64 -4.02
N GLU A 107 -16.74 3.51 -5.06
CA GLU A 107 -16.55 4.50 -6.14
C GLU A 107 -15.34 4.04 -6.98
N PRO A 108 -15.58 3.65 -8.25
CA PRO A 108 -14.50 3.60 -9.23
C PRO A 108 -13.93 5.02 -9.37
N PRO A 109 -12.61 5.20 -9.47
CA PRO A 109 -12.10 6.45 -10.01
C PRO A 109 -12.59 6.51 -11.46
N LEU A 110 -13.46 7.50 -11.74
CA LEU A 110 -13.83 7.93 -13.09
C LEU A 110 -12.58 8.14 -13.96
#